data_AF-A0A1W2FNE2-F1
#
_entry.id   AF-A0A1W2FNE2-F1
#
_cell.length_a   1.000
_cell.length_b   1.000
_cell.length_c   1.000
_cell.angle_alpha   90.00
_cell.angle_beta   90.00
_cell.angle_gamma   90.00
#
_symmetry.space_group_name_H-M   'P 1'
#
loop_
_entity.id
_entity.type
_entity.pdbx_description
1 polymer ?
#
loop_
_entity_poly.entity_id
_entity_poly.type
_entity_poly.pdbx_seq_one_letter_code
_entity_poly.pdbx_strand_id
1 'polypeptide(L)'
;MNRLSGILAAITVSSLSFGLLGTGAAHAANALPCTSAGPSSADAADAAALNPLLAKKMRGHMTAYNTSCARAVVQRVKARGFNERAAAIAISTTIIESSNANLDGGDLDSVGLFQQRASWGSFAERTNPAIATDKFLDTMVRFYPNGSWNNADIGAVAADVQRPREDLRYKYGVEAPDAVKIANHLWGGGGGGTPFGKADVVRFNADGTLTGWQNNDALNGSWYAPQGIGGTGPVEPARLKFGDLNGDGREDLIRVNADGTLTGWQNNNALAGSWFAPSTIGGVGSVAPKQLRLADLNGDHKADLIKIDADGTLSAWQNNDALGGSWHAPQTIGGTGPVDPAQLRFADLNADGKADLIRVNADGTLTAWQNSNALAGSWFAPSTIGGVGADGVAGVRFADLNADGKADVIKVHGDGTLTAWRNNNALAGSWFAPSAIGGVGINETDRVEFAELG
;
A
#
# COMPACT_ATOMS: atom_id res chain seq x y z
N MET A 1 37.21 -21.15 -38.69
CA MET A 1 38.08 -20.90 -37.52
C MET A 1 37.56 -19.66 -36.81
N ASN A 2 37.05 -19.88 -35.60
CA ASN A 2 36.41 -18.92 -34.70
C ASN A 2 37.26 -17.70 -34.37
N ARG A 3 36.65 -16.51 -34.25
CA ARG A 3 36.82 -15.64 -33.09
C ARG A 3 35.52 -14.87 -32.80
N LEU A 4 34.89 -15.25 -31.69
CA LEU A 4 33.88 -14.46 -30.97
C LEU A 4 34.56 -13.21 -30.38
N SER A 5 33.91 -12.06 -30.50
CA SER A 5 34.17 -10.90 -29.62
C SER A 5 32.83 -10.50 -29.01
N GLY A 6 32.63 -10.91 -27.75
CA GLY A 6 31.51 -10.48 -26.93
C GLY A 6 31.75 -9.05 -26.44
N ILE A 7 30.73 -8.21 -26.56
CA ILE A 7 30.69 -6.87 -25.99
C ILE A 7 30.22 -7.02 -24.53
N LEU A 8 31.13 -6.81 -23.58
CA LEU A 8 30.77 -6.56 -22.18
C LEU A 8 30.27 -5.12 -22.09
N ALA A 9 28.97 -4.92 -21.89
CA ALA A 9 28.44 -3.63 -21.46
C ALA A 9 28.58 -3.53 -19.94
N ALA A 10 29.51 -2.70 -19.47
CA ALA A 10 29.56 -2.30 -18.06
C ALA A 10 28.37 -1.39 -17.76
N ILE A 11 27.44 -1.86 -16.93
CA ILE A 11 26.33 -1.06 -16.42
C ILE A 11 26.84 -0.30 -15.19
N THR A 12 27.14 0.99 -15.36
CA THR A 12 27.32 1.91 -14.24
C THR A 12 25.96 2.29 -13.67
N VAL A 13 25.67 1.87 -12.45
CA VAL A 13 24.53 2.37 -11.66
C VAL A 13 24.97 3.66 -10.98
N SER A 14 24.39 4.80 -11.39
CA SER A 14 24.67 6.10 -10.75
C SER A 14 23.95 6.20 -9.41
N SER A 15 24.69 6.19 -8.32
CA SER A 15 24.22 6.57 -6.98
C SER A 15 24.19 8.10 -6.84
N LEU A 16 23.07 8.67 -6.37
CA LEU A 16 22.99 10.08 -6.00
C LEU A 16 23.81 10.36 -4.73
N SER A 17 24.76 11.28 -4.84
CA SER A 17 25.60 11.77 -3.74
C SER A 17 25.03 13.07 -3.15
N PHE A 18 25.02 13.21 -1.83
CA PHE A 18 25.00 14.50 -1.14
C PHE A 18 26.29 14.63 -0.30
N GLY A 19 27.00 15.76 -0.47
CA GLY A 19 28.40 16.00 -0.05
C GLY A 19 28.65 16.18 1.47
N LEU A 20 29.88 16.39 1.95
CA LEU A 20 31.14 16.84 1.31
C LEU A 20 32.37 16.41 2.17
N LEU A 21 33.53 16.28 1.50
CA LEU A 21 34.92 16.23 2.00
C LEU A 21 35.49 14.90 2.54
N GLY A 22 35.88 14.04 1.59
CA GLY A 22 36.97 13.08 1.73
C GLY A 22 37.54 12.78 0.34
N THR A 23 38.80 13.14 0.09
CA THR A 23 39.49 12.81 -1.17
C THR A 23 39.89 11.33 -1.16
N GLY A 24 38.91 10.47 -1.37
CA GLY A 24 39.10 9.10 -1.83
C GLY A 24 38.19 8.92 -3.03
N ALA A 25 38.73 8.50 -4.18
CA ALA A 25 37.89 8.10 -5.30
C ALA A 25 36.98 6.96 -4.80
N ALA A 26 35.68 7.23 -4.63
CA ALA A 26 34.70 6.20 -4.36
C ALA A 26 34.78 5.21 -5.52
N HIS A 27 35.29 4.00 -5.25
CA HIS A 27 35.17 2.91 -6.21
C HIS A 27 33.68 2.65 -6.40
N ALA A 28 33.19 2.78 -7.64
CA ALA A 28 31.85 2.33 -7.97
C ALA A 28 31.80 0.81 -7.71
N ALA A 29 30.90 0.38 -6.83
CA ALA A 29 30.74 -1.04 -6.52
C ALA A 29 30.31 -1.81 -7.77
N ASN A 30 30.89 -2.98 -7.98
CA ASN A 30 30.54 -3.85 -9.09
C ASN A 30 29.34 -4.73 -8.74
N ALA A 31 28.54 -5.01 -9.76
CA ALA A 31 27.46 -5.99 -9.67
C ALA A 31 28.02 -7.42 -9.57
N LEU A 32 27.58 -8.14 -8.55
CA LEU A 32 27.84 -9.56 -8.33
C LEU A 32 26.64 -10.40 -8.78
N PRO A 33 26.83 -11.68 -9.15
CA PRO A 33 25.71 -12.55 -9.51
C PRO A 33 24.71 -12.71 -8.36
N CYS A 34 23.41 -12.67 -8.67
CA CYS A 34 22.34 -12.97 -7.71
C CYS A 34 21.90 -14.44 -7.73
N THR A 35 22.17 -15.13 -8.83
CA THR A 35 21.95 -16.57 -8.98
C THR A 35 23.15 -17.18 -9.71
N SER A 36 23.41 -18.47 -9.52
CA SER A 36 24.49 -19.16 -10.22
C SER A 36 24.31 -19.20 -11.74
N ALA A 37 23.05 -19.21 -12.21
CA ALA A 37 22.71 -19.23 -13.64
C ALA A 37 22.68 -17.83 -14.27
N GLY A 38 22.79 -16.76 -13.47
CA GLY A 38 22.61 -15.39 -13.93
C GLY A 38 21.16 -15.06 -14.30
N PRO A 39 20.92 -13.89 -14.91
CA PRO A 39 19.60 -13.47 -15.38
C PRO A 39 19.09 -14.33 -16.53
N SER A 40 17.79 -14.62 -16.53
CA SER A 40 17.09 -15.39 -17.55
C SER A 40 16.21 -14.50 -18.46
N SER A 41 15.66 -15.07 -19.54
CA SER A 41 14.65 -14.40 -20.35
C SER A 41 13.34 -14.16 -19.59
N ALA A 42 13.00 -15.03 -18.63
CA ALA A 42 11.85 -14.82 -17.74
C ALA A 42 12.06 -13.56 -16.88
N ASP A 43 13.26 -13.36 -16.35
CA ASP A 43 13.60 -12.14 -15.60
C ASP A 43 13.46 -10.87 -16.47
N ALA A 44 13.76 -10.96 -17.77
CA ALA A 44 13.56 -9.85 -18.70
C ALA A 44 12.07 -9.57 -18.98
N ALA A 45 11.25 -10.61 -19.07
CA ALA A 45 9.80 -10.48 -19.24
C ALA A 45 9.14 -9.89 -17.98
N ASP A 46 9.54 -10.35 -16.80
CA ASP A 46 9.10 -9.82 -15.51
C ASP A 46 9.48 -8.34 -15.35
N ALA A 47 10.72 -7.97 -15.72
CA ALA A 47 11.15 -6.58 -15.75
C ALA A 47 10.25 -5.70 -16.64
N ALA A 48 9.91 -6.19 -17.85
CA ALA A 48 9.05 -5.47 -18.78
C ALA A 48 7.62 -5.31 -18.26
N ALA A 49 7.09 -6.30 -17.52
CA ALA A 49 5.78 -6.22 -16.88
C ALA A 49 5.75 -5.27 -15.68
N LEU A 50 6.83 -5.24 -14.88
CA LEU A 50 6.91 -4.42 -13.67
C LEU A 50 7.15 -2.94 -13.97
N ASN A 51 8.05 -2.61 -14.90
CA ASN A 51 8.48 -1.21 -15.13
C ASN A 51 7.35 -0.18 -15.33
N PRO A 52 6.24 -0.50 -16.03
CA PRO A 52 5.11 0.42 -16.16
C PRO A 52 4.33 0.68 -14.86
N LEU A 53 4.45 -0.20 -13.86
CA LEU A 53 3.69 -0.17 -12.60
C LEU A 53 4.44 0.55 -11.47
N LEU A 54 5.76 0.63 -11.57
CA LEU A 54 6.63 1.18 -10.53
C LEU A 54 6.70 2.70 -10.59
N ALA A 55 6.66 3.34 -9.41
CA ALA A 55 6.46 4.78 -9.30
C ALA A 55 7.61 5.53 -8.62
N LYS A 56 8.41 4.84 -7.80
CA LYS A 56 9.42 5.44 -6.93
C LYS A 56 10.81 5.17 -7.51
N LYS A 57 11.79 4.77 -6.69
CA LYS A 57 13.18 4.55 -7.10
C LYS A 57 13.30 3.50 -8.21
N MET A 58 12.36 2.55 -8.29
CA MET A 58 12.40 1.48 -9.28
C MET A 58 11.65 1.77 -10.59
N ARG A 59 11.06 2.97 -10.76
CA ARG A 59 10.36 3.37 -11.99
C ARG A 59 11.27 3.25 -13.22
N GLY A 60 10.97 2.31 -14.12
CA GLY A 60 11.76 2.08 -15.34
C GLY A 60 13.17 1.52 -15.08
N HIS A 61 13.48 1.13 -13.84
CA HIS A 61 14.81 0.67 -13.43
C HIS A 61 14.93 -0.86 -13.28
N MET A 62 13.84 -1.61 -13.45
CA MET A 62 13.93 -3.07 -13.45
C MET A 62 14.60 -3.53 -14.74
N THR A 63 15.75 -4.20 -14.61
CA THR A 63 16.41 -4.97 -15.67
C THR A 63 16.27 -6.46 -15.39
N ALA A 64 16.66 -7.32 -16.34
CA ALA A 64 16.75 -8.76 -16.07
C ALA A 64 17.66 -9.06 -14.87
N TYR A 65 18.73 -8.28 -14.68
CA TYR A 65 19.64 -8.43 -13.53
C TYR A 65 18.94 -8.10 -12.21
N ASN A 66 18.39 -6.89 -12.07
CA ASN A 66 17.70 -6.47 -10.84
C ASN A 66 16.52 -7.41 -10.51
N THR A 67 15.82 -7.87 -11.54
CA THR A 67 14.71 -8.82 -11.40
C THR A 67 15.20 -10.20 -10.92
N SER A 68 16.32 -10.69 -11.44
CA SER A 68 16.93 -11.94 -10.93
C SER A 68 17.36 -11.84 -9.46
N CYS A 69 17.76 -10.65 -9.02
CA CYS A 69 18.10 -10.36 -7.63
C CYS A 69 16.88 -10.34 -6.73
N ALA A 70 15.84 -9.59 -7.12
CA ALA A 70 14.56 -9.58 -6.41
C ALA A 70 13.95 -10.99 -6.34
N ARG A 71 13.99 -11.75 -7.44
CA ARG A 71 13.54 -13.14 -7.49
C ARG A 71 14.33 -14.04 -6.54
N ALA A 72 15.65 -13.88 -6.43
CA ALA A 72 16.45 -14.65 -5.48
C ALA A 72 16.00 -14.41 -4.02
N VAL A 73 15.71 -13.17 -3.66
CA VAL A 73 15.15 -12.82 -2.33
C VAL A 73 13.78 -13.46 -2.14
N VAL A 74 12.84 -13.26 -3.06
CA VAL A 74 11.48 -13.80 -2.99
C VAL A 74 11.48 -15.33 -2.87
N GLN A 75 12.28 -16.02 -3.69
CA GLN A 75 12.40 -17.48 -3.65
C GLN A 75 13.00 -17.95 -2.32
N ARG A 76 13.95 -17.20 -1.74
CA ARG A 76 14.51 -17.56 -0.43
C ARG A 76 13.50 -17.37 0.70
N VAL A 77 12.73 -16.27 0.69
CA VAL A 77 11.63 -16.02 1.63
C VAL A 77 10.62 -17.16 1.59
N LYS A 78 10.17 -17.56 0.39
CA LYS A 78 9.27 -18.70 0.18
C LYS A 78 9.87 -20.01 0.68
N ALA A 79 11.14 -20.29 0.37
CA ALA A 79 11.83 -21.49 0.82
C ALA A 79 11.99 -21.57 2.35
N ARG A 80 11.98 -20.43 3.04
CA ARG A 80 12.01 -20.32 4.50
C ARG A 80 10.63 -20.40 5.14
N GLY A 81 9.55 -20.55 4.36
CA GLY A 81 8.17 -20.69 4.85
C GLY A 81 7.51 -19.38 5.28
N PHE A 82 8.07 -18.23 4.89
CA PHE A 82 7.43 -16.93 5.09
C PHE A 82 6.42 -16.65 3.96
N ASN A 83 5.63 -15.59 4.11
CA ASN A 83 4.62 -15.17 3.13
C ASN A 83 5.12 -14.03 2.21
N GLU A 84 4.26 -13.64 1.30
CA GLU A 84 4.39 -12.58 0.30
C GLU A 84 4.76 -11.24 0.93
N ARG A 85 4.16 -10.92 2.09
CA ARG A 85 4.40 -9.68 2.81
C ARG A 85 5.82 -9.61 3.37
N ALA A 86 6.36 -10.72 3.89
CA ALA A 86 7.78 -10.78 4.27
C ALA A 86 8.71 -10.58 3.06
N ALA A 87 8.30 -11.04 1.88
CA ALA A 87 9.03 -10.77 0.64
C ALA A 87 9.02 -9.27 0.32
N ALA A 88 7.88 -8.59 0.44
CA ALA A 88 7.83 -7.14 0.24
C ALA A 88 8.67 -6.35 1.26
N ILE A 89 8.71 -6.77 2.53
CA ILE A 89 9.60 -6.17 3.54
C ILE A 89 11.08 -6.32 3.13
N ALA A 90 11.48 -7.52 2.72
CA ALA A 90 12.84 -7.77 2.25
C ALA A 90 13.16 -6.98 0.97
N ILE A 91 12.24 -6.93 0.01
CA ILE A 91 12.41 -6.18 -1.24
C ILE A 91 12.45 -4.68 -1.01
N SER A 92 11.60 -4.12 -0.15
CA SER A 92 11.65 -2.69 0.22
C SER A 92 13.04 -2.34 0.75
N THR A 93 13.57 -3.21 1.61
CA THR A 93 14.93 -3.07 2.12
C THR A 93 15.97 -3.08 0.99
N THR A 94 15.94 -4.07 0.08
CA THR A 94 16.94 -4.17 -0.99
C THR A 94 16.81 -3.06 -2.04
N ILE A 95 15.62 -2.49 -2.24
CA ILE A 95 15.45 -1.29 -3.08
C ILE A 95 16.20 -0.11 -2.46
N ILE A 96 16.00 0.14 -1.16
CA ILE A 96 16.64 1.25 -0.46
C ILE A 96 18.15 1.10 -0.46
N GLU A 97 18.64 -0.07 -0.07
CA GLU A 97 20.05 -0.33 0.14
C GLU A 97 20.84 -0.41 -1.16
N SER A 98 20.29 -1.07 -2.19
CA SER A 98 21.07 -1.42 -3.38
C SER A 98 20.33 -1.28 -4.71
N SER A 99 19.09 -0.78 -4.71
CA SER A 99 18.22 -0.78 -5.90
C SER A 99 18.04 -2.20 -6.47
N ASN A 100 17.89 -3.19 -5.60
CA ASN A 100 17.85 -4.62 -5.95
C ASN A 100 19.10 -5.10 -6.72
N ALA A 101 20.30 -4.69 -6.29
CA ALA A 101 21.56 -5.12 -6.88
C ALA A 101 22.46 -5.79 -5.83
N ASN A 102 23.02 -6.96 -6.15
CA ASN A 102 24.04 -7.55 -5.29
C ASN A 102 25.39 -6.86 -5.58
N LEU A 103 25.93 -6.11 -4.63
CA LEU A 103 27.11 -5.26 -4.84
C LEU A 103 28.32 -5.76 -4.06
N ASP A 104 29.51 -5.65 -4.62
CA ASP A 104 30.78 -5.98 -3.92
C ASP A 104 31.28 -4.88 -2.97
N GLY A 105 30.57 -3.77 -2.88
CA GLY A 105 30.92 -2.60 -2.09
C GLY A 105 29.75 -1.66 -1.87
N GLY A 106 29.99 -0.61 -1.09
CA GLY A 106 28.99 0.34 -0.62
C GLY A 106 29.61 1.35 0.34
N ASP A 107 28.79 1.94 1.21
CA ASP A 107 29.29 2.78 2.30
C ASP A 107 30.08 1.94 3.32
N LEU A 108 31.28 2.41 3.70
CA LEU A 108 32.22 1.72 4.58
C LEU A 108 32.52 0.28 4.12
N ASP A 109 32.14 -0.73 4.91
CA ASP A 109 32.35 -2.15 4.68
C ASP A 109 31.07 -2.89 4.24
N SER A 110 30.02 -2.13 3.87
CA SER A 110 28.72 -2.64 3.46
C SER A 110 28.79 -3.30 2.09
N VAL A 111 28.15 -4.46 1.94
CA VAL A 111 28.10 -5.22 0.67
C VAL A 111 26.78 -5.96 0.51
N GLY A 112 26.53 -6.43 -0.70
CA GLY A 112 25.43 -7.31 -1.05
C GLY A 112 24.08 -6.60 -1.21
N LEU A 113 23.03 -7.39 -1.39
CA LEU A 113 21.67 -6.89 -1.63
C LEU A 113 21.14 -5.97 -0.53
N PHE A 114 21.46 -6.32 0.72
CA PHE A 114 21.01 -5.60 1.92
C PHE A 114 22.06 -4.61 2.45
N GLN A 115 23.17 -4.40 1.74
CA GLN A 115 24.29 -3.54 2.20
C GLN A 115 24.67 -3.79 3.68
N GLN A 116 24.72 -5.05 4.08
CA GLN A 116 25.02 -5.44 5.45
C GLN A 116 26.51 -5.16 5.74
N ARG A 117 26.85 -4.62 6.92
CA ARG A 117 28.25 -4.43 7.39
C ARG A 117 28.91 -5.73 7.85
N ALA A 118 30.22 -5.74 8.08
CA ALA A 118 30.95 -6.96 8.51
C ALA A 118 30.43 -7.59 9.81
N SER A 119 29.75 -6.83 10.67
CA SER A 119 29.06 -7.35 11.86
C SER A 119 27.98 -8.39 11.55
N TRP A 120 27.46 -8.41 10.32
CA TRP A 120 26.51 -9.42 9.86
C TRP A 120 27.17 -10.70 9.34
N GLY A 121 28.51 -10.73 9.18
CA GLY A 121 29.27 -11.91 8.79
C GLY A 121 30.33 -11.65 7.73
N SER A 122 30.88 -12.73 7.19
CA SER A 122 31.95 -12.65 6.18
C SER A 122 31.47 -12.02 4.87
N PHE A 123 32.40 -11.53 4.06
CA PHE A 123 32.10 -10.98 2.73
C PHE A 123 31.32 -11.99 1.86
N ALA A 124 31.76 -13.25 1.83
CA ALA A 124 31.12 -14.31 1.05
C ALA A 124 29.68 -14.59 1.49
N GLU A 125 29.38 -14.48 2.78
CA GLU A 125 28.01 -14.66 3.28
C GLU A 125 27.12 -13.47 2.96
N ARG A 126 27.62 -12.23 3.11
CA ARG A 126 26.86 -11.00 2.88
C ARG A 126 26.59 -10.73 1.39
N THR A 127 27.47 -11.21 0.51
CA THR A 127 27.30 -11.16 -0.96
C THR A 127 26.60 -12.39 -1.54
N ASN A 128 26.24 -13.39 -0.72
CA ASN A 128 25.41 -14.50 -1.14
C ASN A 128 23.93 -14.17 -0.85
N PRO A 129 23.08 -13.97 -1.88
CA PRO A 129 21.68 -13.58 -1.68
C PRO A 129 20.91 -14.47 -0.72
N ALA A 130 21.07 -15.79 -0.80
CA ALA A 130 20.33 -16.71 0.05
C ALA A 130 20.71 -16.55 1.54
N ILE A 131 22.02 -16.45 1.83
CA ILE A 131 22.52 -16.30 3.20
C ILE A 131 22.21 -14.89 3.74
N ALA A 132 22.38 -13.85 2.94
CA ALA A 132 22.05 -12.49 3.33
C ALA A 132 20.56 -12.33 3.65
N THR A 133 19.68 -12.91 2.82
CA THR A 133 18.23 -12.96 3.09
C THR A 133 17.91 -13.78 4.34
N ASP A 134 18.57 -14.91 4.58
CA ASP A 134 18.38 -15.66 5.84
C ASP A 134 18.68 -14.82 7.07
N LYS A 135 19.80 -14.10 7.05
CA LYS A 135 20.21 -13.24 8.17
C LYS A 135 19.23 -12.09 8.40
N PHE A 136 18.71 -11.51 7.31
CA PHE A 136 17.65 -10.51 7.38
C PHE A 136 16.39 -11.08 8.05
N LEU A 137 15.91 -12.24 7.58
CA LEU A 137 14.70 -12.89 8.12
C LEU A 137 14.88 -13.33 9.58
N ASP A 138 16.04 -13.88 9.94
CA ASP A 138 16.36 -14.25 11.32
C ASP A 138 16.34 -13.03 12.26
N THR A 139 16.81 -11.89 11.77
CA THR A 139 16.79 -10.64 12.52
C THR A 139 15.38 -10.06 12.62
N MET A 140 14.60 -10.12 11.54
CA MET A 140 13.18 -9.75 11.52
C MET A 140 12.40 -10.54 12.58
N VAL A 141 12.56 -11.86 12.65
CA VAL A 141 11.86 -12.69 13.64
C VAL A 141 12.31 -12.40 15.09
N ARG A 142 13.55 -11.96 15.31
CA ARG A 142 14.01 -11.56 16.65
C ARG A 142 13.33 -10.28 17.14
N PHE A 143 13.13 -9.31 16.25
CA PHE A 143 12.44 -8.06 16.56
C PHE A 143 10.92 -8.23 16.59
N TYR A 144 10.40 -9.10 15.72
CA TYR A 144 8.98 -9.34 15.51
C TYR A 144 8.66 -10.84 15.71
N PRO A 145 8.70 -11.32 16.97
CA PRO A 145 8.46 -12.72 17.28
C PRO A 145 7.02 -13.12 16.93
N ASN A 146 6.80 -14.42 16.73
CA ASN A 146 5.48 -15.00 16.46
C ASN A 146 4.77 -14.43 15.22
N GLY A 147 5.53 -13.87 14.27
CA GLY A 147 4.95 -13.32 13.04
C GLY A 147 4.37 -11.92 13.17
N SER A 148 4.66 -11.19 14.26
CA SER A 148 4.09 -9.85 14.50
C SER A 148 4.47 -8.80 13.45
N TRP A 149 5.49 -9.08 12.61
CA TRP A 149 5.84 -8.26 11.45
C TRP A 149 4.72 -8.21 10.40
N ASN A 150 3.75 -9.13 10.45
CA ASN A 150 2.55 -9.05 9.60
C ASN A 150 1.65 -7.89 9.97
N ASN A 151 1.75 -7.36 11.19
CA ASN A 151 0.85 -6.35 11.77
C ASN A 151 1.59 -5.04 12.09
N ALA A 152 2.63 -4.75 11.31
CA ALA A 152 3.44 -3.56 11.45
C ALA A 152 3.83 -3.04 10.08
N ASP A 153 3.93 -1.71 9.94
CA ASP A 153 4.37 -1.04 8.72
C ASP A 153 5.62 -1.67 8.10
N ILE A 154 5.57 -1.89 6.77
CA ILE A 154 6.67 -2.48 6.00
C ILE A 154 7.95 -1.68 6.21
N GLY A 155 7.87 -0.35 6.17
CA GLY A 155 9.00 0.55 6.36
C GLY A 155 9.59 0.45 7.76
N ALA A 156 8.74 0.41 8.78
CA ALA A 156 9.13 0.28 10.18
C ALA A 156 9.87 -1.04 10.44
N VAL A 157 9.33 -2.17 9.96
CA VAL A 157 9.96 -3.48 10.08
C VAL A 157 11.32 -3.49 9.39
N ALA A 158 11.40 -2.99 8.15
CA ALA A 158 12.64 -2.91 7.39
C ALA A 158 13.71 -2.07 8.12
N ALA A 159 13.32 -0.89 8.64
CA ALA A 159 14.19 -0.02 9.41
C ALA A 159 14.66 -0.66 10.72
N ASP A 160 13.81 -1.40 11.45
CA ASP A 160 14.21 -2.09 12.68
C ASP A 160 15.23 -3.18 12.45
N VAL A 161 15.09 -3.92 11.34
CA VAL A 161 16.03 -4.97 10.96
C VAL A 161 17.39 -4.38 10.58
N GLN A 162 17.39 -3.33 9.75
CA GLN A 162 18.62 -2.73 9.23
C GLN A 162 19.30 -1.78 10.21
N ARG A 163 18.54 -1.20 11.14
CA ARG A 163 19.00 -0.24 12.16
C ARG A 163 19.79 0.93 11.55
N PRO A 164 19.20 1.67 10.58
CA PRO A 164 19.81 2.89 10.08
C PRO A 164 19.87 3.94 11.20
N ARG A 165 20.53 5.07 10.94
CA ARG A 165 20.39 6.24 11.83
C ARG A 165 18.92 6.66 11.92
N GLU A 166 18.51 7.16 13.08
CA GLU A 166 17.11 7.49 13.38
C GLU A 166 16.50 8.45 12.35
N ASP A 167 17.25 9.48 11.94
CA ASP A 167 16.88 10.46 10.93
C ASP A 167 16.76 9.89 9.50
N LEU A 168 17.05 8.61 9.29
CA LEU A 168 16.96 7.93 8.00
C LEU A 168 15.90 6.81 7.98
N ARG A 169 15.28 6.49 9.12
CA ARG A 169 14.30 5.39 9.20
C ARG A 169 13.13 5.58 8.24
N TYR A 170 12.64 6.81 8.06
CA TYR A 170 11.52 7.12 7.17
C TYR A 170 11.75 6.68 5.71
N LYS A 171 13.02 6.57 5.27
CA LYS A 171 13.34 6.16 3.89
C LYS A 171 12.86 4.75 3.58
N TYR A 172 12.81 3.85 4.56
CA TYR A 172 12.43 2.45 4.35
C TYR A 172 10.94 2.26 4.05
N GLY A 173 10.09 3.24 4.40
CA GLY A 173 8.67 3.23 4.02
C GLY A 173 8.38 3.78 2.62
N VAL A 174 9.31 4.55 2.03
CA VAL A 174 9.09 5.23 0.74
C VAL A 174 8.91 4.24 -0.42
N GLU A 175 9.61 3.11 -0.36
CA GLU A 175 9.64 2.10 -1.43
C GLU A 175 8.70 0.93 -1.17
N ALA A 176 7.96 0.94 -0.06
CA ALA A 176 7.01 -0.13 0.27
C ALA A 176 5.99 -0.38 -0.86
N PRO A 177 5.36 0.64 -1.49
CA PRO A 177 4.41 0.39 -2.59
C PRO A 177 5.04 -0.32 -3.80
N ASP A 178 6.26 0.06 -4.20
CA ASP A 178 6.98 -0.60 -5.31
C ASP A 178 7.41 -2.02 -4.90
N ALA A 179 7.76 -2.23 -3.63
CA ALA A 179 8.12 -3.54 -3.10
C ALA A 179 6.92 -4.51 -3.06
N VAL A 180 5.72 -4.05 -2.71
CA VAL A 180 4.48 -4.85 -2.78
C VAL A 180 4.24 -5.35 -4.20
N LYS A 181 4.34 -4.46 -5.20
CA LYS A 181 4.18 -4.81 -6.62
C LYS A 181 5.19 -5.87 -7.07
N ILE A 182 6.47 -5.65 -6.75
CA ILE A 182 7.55 -6.60 -7.10
C ILE A 182 7.34 -7.94 -6.41
N ALA A 183 7.02 -7.96 -5.11
CA ALA A 183 6.79 -9.17 -4.35
C ALA A 183 5.60 -9.96 -4.90
N ASN A 184 4.44 -9.31 -5.09
CA ASN A 184 3.23 -9.93 -5.64
C ASN A 184 3.48 -10.54 -7.03
N HIS A 185 4.14 -9.79 -7.93
CA HIS A 185 4.47 -10.26 -9.28
C HIS A 185 5.39 -11.49 -9.26
N LEU A 186 6.48 -11.43 -8.49
CA LEU A 186 7.49 -12.50 -8.46
C LEU A 186 7.08 -13.71 -7.62
N TRP A 187 6.10 -13.55 -6.72
CA TRP A 187 5.58 -14.66 -5.92
C TRP A 187 4.68 -15.60 -6.73
N GLY A 188 3.85 -15.03 -7.61
CA GLY A 188 2.88 -15.75 -8.44
C GLY A 188 3.49 -16.72 -9.46
N GLY A 189 4.75 -16.52 -9.86
CA GLY A 189 5.48 -17.37 -10.81
C GLY A 189 5.73 -18.83 -10.38
N GLY A 190 5.20 -19.26 -9.23
CA GLY A 190 5.35 -20.62 -8.71
C GLY A 190 4.11 -21.21 -8.04
N GLY A 191 2.90 -20.69 -8.30
CA GLY A 191 1.63 -21.22 -7.79
C GLY A 191 1.45 -21.11 -6.27
N GLY A 192 0.36 -20.49 -5.83
CA GLY A 192 -0.17 -20.67 -4.47
C GLY A 192 -0.06 -19.51 -3.50
N GLY A 193 0.16 -18.28 -3.96
CA GLY A 193 0.04 -17.09 -3.11
C GLY A 193 -1.19 -16.25 -3.42
N THR A 194 -1.87 -15.73 -2.39
CA THR A 194 -2.89 -14.68 -2.53
C THR A 194 -2.18 -13.32 -2.46
N PRO A 195 -2.14 -12.53 -3.55
CA PRO A 195 -1.55 -11.19 -3.51
C PRO A 195 -2.21 -10.36 -2.41
N PHE A 196 -1.41 -9.68 -1.59
CA PHE A 196 -1.88 -8.70 -0.61
C PHE A 196 -1.83 -7.29 -1.23
N GLY A 197 -2.36 -6.26 -0.55
CA GLY A 197 -2.43 -4.93 -1.15
C GLY A 197 -3.67 -4.71 -2.02
N LYS A 198 -4.65 -5.62 -1.97
CA LYS A 198 -5.86 -5.56 -2.78
C LYS A 198 -7.06 -5.37 -1.88
N ALA A 199 -7.94 -4.46 -2.26
CA ALA A 199 -9.18 -4.26 -1.56
C ALA A 199 -10.13 -5.45 -1.74
N ASP A 200 -10.70 -5.85 -0.63
CA ASP A 200 -11.73 -6.87 -0.47
C ASP A 200 -13.11 -6.23 -0.35
N VAL A 201 -14.18 -7.00 -0.51
CA VAL A 201 -15.54 -6.50 -0.28
C VAL A 201 -15.97 -6.78 1.15
N VAL A 202 -16.52 -5.78 1.81
CA VAL A 202 -17.19 -5.91 3.10
C VAL A 202 -18.67 -5.60 2.96
N ARG A 203 -19.51 -6.48 3.50
CA ARG A 203 -20.94 -6.24 3.69
C ARG A 203 -21.28 -6.14 5.16
N PHE A 204 -21.88 -5.03 5.55
CA PHE A 204 -22.51 -4.84 6.86
C PHE A 204 -23.85 -5.57 6.88
N ASN A 205 -24.06 -6.51 7.81
CA ASN A 205 -25.33 -7.20 7.98
C ASN A 205 -26.25 -6.43 8.94
N ALA A 206 -27.57 -6.56 8.77
CA ALA A 206 -28.55 -5.83 9.58
C ALA A 206 -28.51 -6.20 11.08
N ASP A 207 -28.00 -7.39 11.41
CA ASP A 207 -27.75 -7.86 12.76
C ASP A 207 -26.44 -7.34 13.37
N GLY A 208 -25.65 -6.57 12.62
CA GLY A 208 -24.36 -6.04 13.03
C GLY A 208 -23.18 -6.98 12.80
N THR A 209 -23.39 -8.14 12.17
CA THR A 209 -22.29 -8.99 11.69
C THR A 209 -21.71 -8.46 10.38
N LEU A 210 -20.52 -8.94 10.01
CA LEU A 210 -19.81 -8.56 8.79
C LEU A 210 -19.60 -9.80 7.92
N THR A 211 -19.79 -9.67 6.62
CA THR A 211 -19.41 -10.66 5.61
C THR A 211 -18.32 -10.09 4.71
N GLY A 212 -17.25 -10.84 4.51
CA GLY A 212 -16.12 -10.46 3.64
C GLY A 212 -16.00 -11.36 2.42
N TRP A 213 -15.57 -10.80 1.30
CA TRP A 213 -15.14 -11.54 0.09
C TRP A 213 -13.73 -11.14 -0.24
N GLN A 214 -12.79 -12.10 -0.17
CA GLN A 214 -11.41 -11.84 -0.52
C GLN A 214 -11.26 -11.70 -2.04
N ASN A 215 -10.51 -10.67 -2.47
CA ASN A 215 -10.22 -10.39 -3.86
C ASN A 215 -9.39 -11.51 -4.48
N ASN A 216 -9.92 -12.10 -5.55
CA ASN A 216 -9.26 -13.14 -6.31
C ASN A 216 -9.24 -12.79 -7.80
N ASP A 217 -8.73 -11.61 -8.13
CA ASP A 217 -8.79 -11.02 -9.47
C ASP A 217 -10.17 -10.40 -9.78
N ALA A 218 -10.58 -9.49 -8.88
CA ALA A 218 -11.86 -8.80 -8.91
C ALA A 218 -12.17 -8.13 -10.25
N LEU A 219 -11.17 -7.53 -10.90
CA LEU A 219 -11.36 -6.85 -12.19
C LEU A 219 -11.74 -7.82 -13.33
N ASN A 220 -11.50 -9.11 -13.16
CA ASN A 220 -11.97 -10.20 -14.02
C ASN A 220 -13.21 -10.94 -13.45
N GLY A 221 -13.87 -10.36 -12.44
CA GLY A 221 -15.10 -10.86 -11.86
C GLY A 221 -14.94 -12.00 -10.85
N SER A 222 -13.72 -12.23 -10.34
CA SER A 222 -13.42 -13.36 -9.47
C SER A 222 -13.15 -12.93 -8.02
N TRP A 223 -13.87 -13.59 -7.11
CA TRP A 223 -13.76 -13.43 -5.65
C TRP A 223 -13.72 -14.82 -5.01
N TYR A 224 -13.06 -14.93 -3.86
CA TYR A 224 -13.23 -16.11 -3.02
C TYR A 224 -14.64 -16.17 -2.43
N ALA A 225 -15.02 -17.34 -1.92
CA ALA A 225 -16.32 -17.53 -1.27
C ALA A 225 -16.47 -16.59 -0.06
N PRO A 226 -17.68 -16.05 0.19
CA PRO A 226 -17.92 -15.20 1.34
C PRO A 226 -17.67 -15.92 2.66
N GLN A 227 -17.19 -15.17 3.65
CA GLN A 227 -17.02 -15.64 5.02
C GLN A 227 -17.43 -14.59 6.05
N GLY A 228 -17.76 -15.05 7.25
CA GLY A 228 -18.01 -14.15 8.38
C GLY A 228 -16.69 -13.58 8.89
N ILE A 229 -16.61 -12.25 8.99
CA ILE A 229 -15.39 -11.55 9.41
C ILE A 229 -15.58 -10.80 10.73
N GLY A 230 -16.52 -11.22 11.59
CA GLY A 230 -16.79 -10.58 12.88
C GLY A 230 -18.04 -9.69 12.88
N GLY A 231 -18.07 -8.69 13.76
CA GLY A 231 -19.24 -7.83 13.96
C GLY A 231 -19.05 -6.75 15.01
N THR A 232 -19.83 -5.66 14.91
CA THR A 232 -19.82 -4.52 15.84
C THR A 232 -21.11 -4.41 16.66
N GLY A 233 -22.03 -5.34 16.45
CA GLY A 233 -23.42 -5.27 16.90
C GLY A 233 -24.26 -4.31 16.06
N PRO A 234 -25.59 -4.26 16.26
CA PRO A 234 -26.47 -3.44 15.43
C PRO A 234 -26.12 -1.96 15.50
N VAL A 235 -25.83 -1.35 14.34
CA VAL A 235 -25.55 0.08 14.19
C VAL A 235 -25.89 0.50 12.76
N GLU A 236 -26.20 1.79 12.57
CA GLU A 236 -26.34 2.39 11.24
C GLU A 236 -25.05 2.16 10.42
N PRO A 237 -25.11 1.58 9.21
CA PRO A 237 -23.92 1.27 8.39
C PRO A 237 -23.01 2.48 8.15
N ALA A 238 -23.61 3.66 7.98
CA ALA A 238 -22.87 4.91 7.80
C ALA A 238 -21.98 5.30 9.00
N ARG A 239 -22.10 4.65 10.16
CA ARG A 239 -21.23 4.83 11.34
C ARG A 239 -20.00 3.94 11.33
N LEU A 240 -19.95 2.95 10.45
CA LEU A 240 -18.79 2.10 10.28
C LEU A 240 -17.90 2.68 9.19
N LYS A 241 -16.60 2.64 9.44
CA LYS A 241 -15.55 3.20 8.57
C LYS A 241 -14.38 2.23 8.57
N PHE A 242 -13.68 2.16 7.45
CA PHE A 242 -12.40 1.47 7.35
C PHE A 242 -11.29 2.49 7.12
N GLY A 243 -10.10 2.17 7.63
CA GLY A 243 -8.86 2.89 7.38
C GLY A 243 -7.72 2.28 8.18
N ASP A 244 -6.54 2.18 7.59
CA ASP A 244 -5.35 1.62 8.25
C ASP A 244 -4.83 2.59 9.33
N LEU A 245 -5.00 2.29 10.62
CA LEU A 245 -4.60 3.20 11.70
C LEU A 245 -3.17 2.95 12.19
N ASN A 246 -2.58 1.80 11.88
CA ASN A 246 -1.26 1.39 12.35
C ASN A 246 -0.18 1.37 11.25
N GLY A 247 -0.58 1.52 9.99
CA GLY A 247 0.25 1.52 8.80
C GLY A 247 0.66 0.13 8.32
N ASP A 248 -0.01 -0.95 8.78
CA ASP A 248 0.38 -2.32 8.44
C ASP A 248 -0.09 -2.81 7.06
N GLY A 249 -0.82 -1.97 6.34
CA GLY A 249 -1.40 -2.24 5.02
C GLY A 249 -2.75 -2.95 5.09
N ARG A 250 -3.29 -3.26 6.27
CA ARG A 250 -4.67 -3.71 6.42
C ARG A 250 -5.51 -2.61 7.05
N GLU A 251 -6.70 -2.41 6.51
CA GLU A 251 -7.60 -1.42 7.07
C GLU A 251 -8.24 -1.91 8.37
N ASP A 252 -8.22 -1.04 9.36
CA ASP A 252 -8.87 -1.24 10.66
C ASP A 252 -10.35 -0.81 10.60
N LEU A 253 -11.16 -1.34 11.51
CA LEU A 253 -12.58 -0.99 11.59
C LEU A 253 -12.81 0.06 12.68
N ILE A 254 -13.53 1.12 12.32
CA ILE A 254 -13.90 2.20 13.23
C ILE A 254 -15.43 2.30 13.29
N ARG A 255 -15.97 2.42 14.50
CA ARG A 255 -17.37 2.78 14.77
C ARG A 255 -17.44 4.19 15.35
N VAL A 256 -18.22 5.04 14.70
CA VAL A 256 -18.58 6.38 15.18
C VAL A 256 -19.83 6.29 16.06
N ASN A 257 -19.66 6.43 17.37
CA ASN A 257 -20.76 6.34 18.33
C ASN A 257 -21.67 7.57 18.25
N ALA A 258 -22.88 7.45 18.82
CA ALA A 258 -23.89 8.51 18.77
C ALA A 258 -23.43 9.79 19.49
N ASP A 259 -22.58 9.67 20.50
CA ASP A 259 -21.99 10.77 21.26
C ASP A 259 -20.72 11.35 20.59
N GLY A 260 -20.28 10.79 19.46
CA GLY A 260 -19.07 11.22 18.75
C GLY A 260 -17.78 10.58 19.23
N THR A 261 -17.82 9.68 20.21
CA THR A 261 -16.67 8.83 20.55
C THR A 261 -16.41 7.81 19.44
N LEU A 262 -15.16 7.39 19.30
CA LEU A 262 -14.72 6.43 18.28
C LEU A 262 -14.29 5.14 18.96
N THR A 263 -14.84 4.01 18.50
CA THR A 263 -14.37 2.68 18.88
C THR A 263 -13.61 2.08 17.71
N GLY A 264 -12.36 1.63 17.92
CA GLY A 264 -11.52 1.03 16.90
C GLY A 264 -11.28 -0.45 17.17
N TRP A 265 -11.25 -1.26 16.12
CA TRP A 265 -10.82 -2.65 16.12
C TRP A 265 -9.63 -2.77 15.16
N GLN A 266 -8.46 -3.06 15.70
CA GLN A 266 -7.29 -3.32 14.87
C GLN A 266 -7.47 -4.65 14.14
N ASN A 267 -7.25 -4.62 12.82
CA ASN A 267 -7.32 -5.79 11.96
C ASN A 267 -6.14 -6.73 12.24
N ASN A 268 -6.44 -8.01 12.44
CA ASN A 268 -5.45 -9.06 12.67
C ASN A 268 -5.74 -10.24 11.75
N ASN A 269 -5.86 -9.96 10.45
CA ASN A 269 -6.38 -10.85 9.42
C ASN A 269 -7.88 -11.13 9.60
N ALA A 270 -8.68 -10.10 9.30
CA ALA A 270 -10.13 -10.13 9.39
C ALA A 270 -10.77 -11.22 8.52
N LEU A 271 -10.16 -11.57 7.39
CA LEU A 271 -10.58 -12.69 6.54
C LEU A 271 -10.44 -14.04 7.27
N ALA A 272 -9.50 -14.18 8.19
CA ALA A 272 -9.43 -15.33 9.10
C ALA A 272 -10.36 -15.19 10.33
N GLY A 273 -11.24 -14.18 10.35
CA GLY A 273 -12.16 -13.90 11.45
C GLY A 273 -11.50 -13.27 12.68
N SER A 274 -10.31 -12.69 12.52
CA SER A 274 -9.46 -12.26 13.63
C SER A 274 -9.31 -10.74 13.68
N TRP A 275 -9.68 -10.19 14.84
CA TRP A 275 -9.54 -8.78 15.22
C TRP A 275 -8.93 -8.70 16.62
N PHE A 276 -8.19 -7.63 16.90
CA PHE A 276 -7.84 -7.32 18.29
C PHE A 276 -9.06 -6.84 19.07
N ALA A 277 -8.95 -6.86 20.40
CA ALA A 277 -9.99 -6.33 21.27
C ALA A 277 -10.19 -4.82 20.99
N PRO A 278 -11.43 -4.33 20.92
CA PRO A 278 -11.67 -2.93 20.63
C PRO A 278 -11.21 -2.00 21.74
N SER A 279 -10.82 -0.80 21.35
CA SER A 279 -10.48 0.30 22.26
C SER A 279 -11.22 1.59 21.87
N THR A 280 -11.30 2.52 22.81
CA THR A 280 -11.69 3.90 22.49
C THR A 280 -10.51 4.60 21.86
N ILE A 281 -10.66 5.05 20.62
CA ILE A 281 -9.58 5.65 19.83
C ILE A 281 -9.73 7.16 19.69
N GLY A 282 -10.50 7.82 20.56
CA GLY A 282 -10.71 9.28 20.53
C GLY A 282 -12.15 9.69 20.28
N GLY A 283 -12.35 10.92 19.81
CA GLY A 283 -13.69 11.47 19.55
C GLY A 283 -13.67 12.82 18.84
N VAL A 284 -14.74 13.08 18.08
CA VAL A 284 -14.92 14.30 17.26
C VAL A 284 -16.09 15.16 17.71
N GLY A 285 -16.68 14.83 18.87
CA GLY A 285 -17.94 15.41 19.32
C GLY A 285 -19.12 14.96 18.46
N SER A 286 -20.32 15.46 18.78
CA SER A 286 -21.55 15.10 18.07
C SER A 286 -21.48 15.45 16.59
N VAL A 287 -21.48 14.44 15.72
CA VAL A 287 -21.43 14.57 14.26
C VAL A 287 -22.39 13.59 13.58
N ALA A 288 -22.89 13.96 12.41
CA ALA A 288 -23.60 13.01 11.56
C ALA A 288 -22.60 12.02 10.94
N PRO A 289 -22.93 10.72 10.80
CA PRO A 289 -21.97 9.71 10.36
C PRO A 289 -21.37 9.97 8.96
N LYS A 290 -22.16 10.61 8.09
CA LYS A 290 -21.73 10.99 6.73
C LYS A 290 -20.65 12.08 6.69
N GLN A 291 -20.38 12.77 7.80
CA GLN A 291 -19.40 13.86 7.88
C GLN A 291 -17.97 13.38 8.08
N LEU A 292 -17.75 12.11 8.45
CA LEU A 292 -16.40 11.60 8.73
C LEU A 292 -15.85 10.75 7.60
N ARG A 293 -14.55 10.89 7.35
CA ARG A 293 -13.74 10.05 6.46
C ARG A 293 -12.43 9.70 7.13
N LEU A 294 -11.83 8.61 6.69
CA LEU A 294 -10.47 8.21 7.01
C LEU A 294 -9.68 8.16 5.70
N ALA A 295 -8.47 8.72 5.70
CA ALA A 295 -7.54 8.62 4.58
C ALA A 295 -6.16 9.14 5.01
N ASP A 296 -5.08 8.58 4.48
CA ASP A 296 -3.72 9.09 4.71
C ASP A 296 -3.52 10.40 3.93
N LEU A 297 -3.36 11.54 4.63
CA LEU A 297 -3.14 12.84 3.98
C LEU A 297 -1.67 13.22 3.85
N ASN A 298 -0.77 12.55 4.58
CA ASN A 298 0.63 12.97 4.72
C ASN A 298 1.62 11.98 4.08
N GLY A 299 1.19 10.78 3.75
CA GLY A 299 1.97 9.69 3.16
C GLY A 299 2.78 8.89 4.16
N ASP A 300 2.34 8.82 5.42
CA ASP A 300 2.95 8.00 6.48
C ASP A 300 2.34 6.60 6.62
N HIS A 301 1.45 6.23 5.70
CA HIS A 301 0.66 5.00 5.60
C HIS A 301 -0.41 4.84 6.67
N LYS A 302 -0.64 5.86 7.51
CA LYS A 302 -1.70 5.83 8.53
C LYS A 302 -2.83 6.76 8.14
N ALA A 303 -4.04 6.25 8.24
CA ALA A 303 -5.23 7.02 7.96
C ALA A 303 -5.43 8.14 8.98
N ASP A 304 -5.58 9.37 8.48
CA ASP A 304 -5.97 10.55 9.23
C ASP A 304 -7.50 10.66 9.27
N LEU A 305 -8.00 11.32 10.34
CA LEU A 305 -9.44 11.53 10.51
C LEU A 305 -9.86 12.87 9.94
N ILE A 306 -10.85 12.86 9.04
CA ILE A 306 -11.33 14.05 8.34
C ILE A 306 -12.80 14.27 8.68
N LYS A 307 -13.13 15.51 9.04
CA LYS A 307 -14.49 16.01 9.21
C LYS A 307 -14.85 16.98 8.10
N ILE A 308 -16.01 16.76 7.49
CA ILE A 308 -16.60 17.57 6.43
C ILE A 308 -17.80 18.32 7.00
N ASP A 309 -17.70 19.65 7.01
CA ASP A 309 -18.79 20.53 7.42
C ASP A 309 -19.73 20.84 6.25
N ALA A 310 -20.97 21.24 6.56
CA ALA A 310 -22.02 21.47 5.55
C ALA A 310 -21.71 22.64 4.61
N ASP A 311 -20.87 23.58 5.05
CA ASP A 311 -20.34 24.68 4.23
C ASP A 311 -19.18 24.25 3.32
N GLY A 312 -18.76 22.98 3.41
CA GLY A 312 -17.64 22.41 2.67
C GLY A 312 -16.28 22.63 3.32
N THR A 313 -16.21 23.20 4.52
CA THR A 313 -14.96 23.27 5.29
C THR A 313 -14.50 21.87 5.66
N LEU A 314 -13.21 21.60 5.50
CA LEU A 314 -12.57 20.34 5.86
C LEU A 314 -11.64 20.57 7.05
N SER A 315 -11.84 19.80 8.12
CA SER A 315 -10.91 19.74 9.26
C SER A 315 -10.35 18.34 9.38
N ALA A 316 -9.06 18.21 9.72
CA ALA A 316 -8.44 16.91 9.92
C ALA A 316 -7.61 16.83 11.19
N TRP A 317 -7.61 15.65 11.80
CA TRP A 317 -6.73 15.23 12.87
C TRP A 317 -5.71 14.25 12.29
N GLN A 318 -4.45 14.64 12.31
CA GLN A 318 -3.38 13.73 11.90
C GLN A 318 -3.25 12.60 12.92
N ASN A 319 -3.15 11.36 12.43
CA ASN A 319 -2.96 10.18 13.26
C ASN A 319 -1.59 10.25 13.97
N ASN A 320 -1.60 10.03 15.28
CA ASN A 320 -0.39 10.00 16.10
C ASN A 320 -0.52 8.89 17.15
N ASP A 321 -0.67 7.65 16.68
CA ASP A 321 -1.05 6.48 17.49
C ASP A 321 -2.54 6.46 17.86
N ALA A 322 -3.39 6.49 16.83
CA ALA A 322 -4.84 6.46 16.94
C ALA A 322 -5.36 5.26 17.75
N LEU A 323 -4.80 4.06 17.56
CA LEU A 323 -5.18 2.87 18.33
C LEU A 323 -4.82 2.98 19.82
N GLY A 324 -3.78 3.76 20.15
CA GLY A 324 -3.44 4.22 21.50
C GLY A 324 -4.28 5.39 22.01
N GLY A 325 -5.22 5.90 21.20
CA GLY A 325 -6.13 7.01 21.52
C GLY A 325 -5.54 8.40 21.28
N SER A 326 -4.44 8.52 20.54
CA SER A 326 -3.71 9.77 20.33
C SER A 326 -3.84 10.30 18.90
N TRP A 327 -4.17 11.58 18.80
CA TRP A 327 -4.29 12.35 17.56
C TRP A 327 -3.67 13.72 17.74
N HIS A 328 -3.14 14.31 16.68
CA HIS A 328 -2.79 15.72 16.68
C HIS A 328 -4.04 16.61 16.78
N ALA A 329 -3.86 17.86 17.21
CA ALA A 329 -4.94 18.84 17.23
C ALA A 329 -5.52 19.05 15.82
N PRO A 330 -6.84 19.28 15.68
CA PRO A 330 -7.44 19.47 14.37
C PRO A 330 -6.94 20.74 13.71
N GLN A 331 -6.77 20.67 12.39
CA GLN A 331 -6.49 21.82 11.55
C GLN A 331 -7.43 21.88 10.35
N THR A 332 -7.72 23.08 9.87
CA THR A 332 -8.47 23.27 8.62
C THR A 332 -7.56 22.93 7.45
N ILE A 333 -7.97 21.96 6.64
CA ILE A 333 -7.19 21.46 5.50
C ILE A 333 -7.71 22.01 4.16
N GLY A 334 -8.70 22.90 4.16
CA GLY A 334 -9.25 23.52 2.95
C GLY A 334 -10.77 23.44 2.89
N GLY A 335 -11.34 23.56 1.69
CA GLY A 335 -12.77 23.39 1.50
C GLY A 335 -13.23 23.40 0.04
N THR A 336 -14.41 22.83 -0.20
CA THR A 336 -15.01 22.70 -1.54
C THR A 336 -16.13 23.69 -1.81
N GLY A 337 -16.46 24.54 -0.83
CA GLY A 337 -17.74 25.25 -0.75
C GLY A 337 -18.91 24.31 -0.43
N PRO A 338 -20.14 24.85 -0.28
CA PRO A 338 -21.30 24.09 0.20
C PRO A 338 -21.53 22.79 -0.58
N VAL A 339 -21.64 21.69 0.16
CA VAL A 339 -21.69 20.34 -0.40
C VAL A 339 -22.43 19.41 0.55
N ASP A 340 -23.09 18.36 0.03
CA ASP A 340 -23.48 17.25 0.90
C ASP A 340 -22.21 16.43 1.22
N PRO A 341 -21.84 16.23 2.51
CA PRO A 341 -20.70 15.41 2.87
C PRO A 341 -20.69 14.02 2.23
N ALA A 342 -21.86 13.46 1.90
CA ALA A 342 -21.99 12.19 1.18
C ALA A 342 -21.42 12.21 -0.25
N GLN A 343 -21.08 13.38 -0.82
CA GLN A 343 -20.44 13.52 -2.14
C GLN A 343 -18.92 13.47 -2.10
N LEU A 344 -18.29 13.66 -0.94
CA LEU A 344 -16.82 13.70 -0.83
C LEU A 344 -16.25 12.33 -0.48
N ARG A 345 -15.14 11.98 -1.14
CA ARG A 345 -14.32 10.78 -0.95
C ARG A 345 -12.85 11.21 -0.90
N PHE A 346 -12.03 10.34 -0.35
CA PHE A 346 -10.58 10.49 -0.33
C PHE A 346 -9.96 9.18 -0.79
N ALA A 347 -9.00 9.24 -1.70
CA ALA A 347 -8.28 8.07 -2.20
C ALA A 347 -7.02 8.52 -2.97
N ASP A 348 -5.95 7.71 -2.95
CA ASP A 348 -4.75 8.00 -3.74
C ASP A 348 -5.00 7.66 -5.22
N LEU A 349 -5.07 8.67 -6.09
CA LEU A 349 -5.33 8.47 -7.52
C LEU A 349 -4.04 8.31 -8.34
N ASN A 350 -2.87 8.61 -7.77
CA ASN A 350 -1.61 8.77 -8.49
C ASN A 350 -0.45 7.90 -7.96
N ALA A 351 -0.69 7.11 -6.90
CA ALA A 351 0.26 6.28 -6.18
C ALA A 351 1.44 7.05 -5.56
N ASP A 352 1.21 8.29 -5.11
CA ASP A 352 2.21 9.07 -4.40
C ASP A 352 2.26 8.78 -2.89
N GLY A 353 1.27 8.06 -2.37
CA GLY A 353 1.10 7.66 -0.97
C GLY A 353 0.11 8.57 -0.22
N LYS A 354 -0.41 9.63 -0.85
CA LYS A 354 -1.32 10.58 -0.21
C LYS A 354 -2.67 10.51 -0.87
N ALA A 355 -3.72 10.52 -0.06
CA ALA A 355 -5.07 10.57 -0.56
C ALA A 355 -5.38 11.94 -1.19
N ASP A 356 -5.95 11.90 -2.39
CA ASP A 356 -6.53 13.02 -3.09
C ASP A 356 -7.98 13.23 -2.65
N LEU A 357 -8.51 14.45 -2.83
CA LEU A 357 -9.91 14.75 -2.55
C LEU A 357 -10.74 14.58 -3.82
N ILE A 358 -11.83 13.81 -3.73
CA ILE A 358 -12.75 13.59 -4.84
C ILE A 358 -14.17 14.01 -4.45
N ARG A 359 -14.81 14.78 -5.32
CA ARG A 359 -16.24 15.05 -5.29
C ARG A 359 -16.96 14.25 -6.37
N VAL A 360 -17.94 13.45 -5.96
CA VAL A 360 -18.91 12.81 -6.85
C VAL A 360 -20.10 13.74 -7.03
N ASN A 361 -20.19 14.37 -8.20
CA ASN A 361 -21.24 15.32 -8.51
C ASN A 361 -22.60 14.60 -8.70
N ALA A 362 -23.69 15.35 -8.58
CA ALA A 362 -25.04 14.80 -8.68
C ALA A 362 -25.36 14.19 -10.07
N ASP A 363 -24.66 14.64 -11.11
CA ASP A 363 -24.73 14.11 -12.47
C ASP A 363 -23.79 12.90 -12.70
N GLY A 364 -23.08 12.47 -11.66
CA GLY A 364 -22.12 11.36 -11.71
C GLY A 364 -20.74 11.73 -12.25
N THR A 365 -20.49 12.98 -12.60
CA THR A 365 -19.13 13.44 -12.93
C THR A 365 -18.26 13.47 -11.68
N LEU A 366 -16.96 13.24 -11.87
CA LEU A 366 -15.97 13.23 -10.79
C LEU A 366 -15.07 14.46 -10.92
N THR A 367 -14.99 15.25 -9.86
CA THR A 367 -14.03 16.36 -9.73
C THR A 367 -13.01 16.00 -8.66
N ALA A 368 -11.71 16.13 -8.94
CA ALA A 368 -10.67 15.82 -7.97
C ALA A 368 -9.69 16.97 -7.77
N TRP A 369 -9.17 17.07 -6.55
CA TRP A 369 -8.09 17.95 -6.14
C TRP A 369 -6.93 17.07 -5.71
N GLN A 370 -5.81 17.14 -6.44
CA GLN A 370 -4.62 16.40 -6.05
C GLN A 370 -4.04 16.99 -4.76
N ASN A 371 -3.66 16.13 -3.83
CA ASN A 371 -3.03 16.52 -2.57
C ASN A 371 -1.64 17.12 -2.82
N SER A 372 -1.41 18.32 -2.27
CA SER A 372 -0.15 19.05 -2.39
C SER A 372 0.31 19.53 -1.02
N ASN A 373 0.23 18.65 -0.01
CA ASN A 373 0.36 18.93 1.42
C ASN A 373 -0.96 19.40 2.07
N ALA A 374 -1.97 18.53 2.00
CA ALA A 374 -3.32 18.76 2.51
C ALA A 374 -3.36 19.19 3.98
N LEU A 375 -2.54 18.60 4.86
CA LEU A 375 -2.48 19.00 6.27
C LEU A 375 -2.03 20.47 6.45
N ALA A 376 -1.28 21.04 5.50
CA ALA A 376 -0.96 22.47 5.47
C ALA A 376 -1.97 23.32 4.67
N GLY A 377 -3.13 22.75 4.31
CA GLY A 377 -4.18 23.42 3.54
C GLY A 377 -3.92 23.54 2.04
N SER A 378 -2.96 22.78 1.49
CA SER A 378 -2.50 22.93 0.11
C SER A 378 -3.00 21.79 -0.80
N TRP A 379 -3.70 22.18 -1.86
CA TRP A 379 -4.26 21.32 -2.90
C TRP A 379 -3.97 21.91 -4.27
N PHE A 380 -3.78 21.06 -5.28
CA PHE A 380 -3.77 21.52 -6.66
C PHE A 380 -5.16 21.97 -7.10
N ALA A 381 -5.21 22.76 -8.19
CA ALA A 381 -6.47 23.17 -8.80
C ALA A 381 -7.29 21.95 -9.23
N PRO A 382 -8.63 21.97 -9.06
CA PRO A 382 -9.44 20.82 -9.40
C PRO A 382 -9.47 20.55 -10.91
N SER A 383 -9.61 19.27 -11.26
CA SER A 383 -9.92 18.83 -12.61
C SER A 383 -11.09 17.84 -12.62
N THR A 384 -11.80 17.78 -13.75
CA THR A 384 -12.74 16.69 -14.01
C THR A 384 -11.97 15.45 -14.42
N ILE A 385 -12.15 14.36 -13.67
CA ILE A 385 -11.40 13.12 -13.87
C ILE A 385 -12.21 12.02 -14.55
N GLY A 386 -13.48 12.24 -14.89
CA GLY A 386 -14.33 11.25 -15.53
C GLY A 386 -15.75 11.25 -14.96
N GLY A 387 -16.44 10.11 -15.03
CA GLY A 387 -17.78 9.97 -14.47
C GLY A 387 -18.28 8.53 -14.42
N VAL A 388 -19.24 8.30 -13.52
CA VAL A 388 -19.87 6.98 -13.26
C VAL A 388 -21.36 6.93 -13.67
N GLY A 389 -21.84 7.98 -14.34
CA GLY A 389 -23.25 8.21 -14.65
C GLY A 389 -24.06 8.71 -13.44
N ALA A 390 -25.19 9.38 -13.71
CA ALA A 390 -25.97 10.11 -12.71
C ALA A 390 -26.63 9.24 -11.63
N ASP A 391 -26.93 7.98 -11.95
CA ASP A 391 -27.63 7.10 -11.01
C ASP A 391 -26.67 6.58 -9.92
N GLY A 392 -27.08 6.65 -8.66
CA GLY A 392 -26.39 5.93 -7.58
C GLY A 392 -25.08 6.55 -7.09
N VAL A 393 -24.99 7.89 -7.01
CA VAL A 393 -23.85 8.64 -6.43
C VAL A 393 -23.44 8.11 -5.04
N ALA A 394 -24.41 7.73 -4.20
CA ALA A 394 -24.17 7.16 -2.88
C ALA A 394 -23.43 5.81 -2.92
N GLY A 395 -23.53 5.06 -4.02
CA GLY A 395 -22.88 3.75 -4.22
C GLY A 395 -21.46 3.84 -4.79
N VAL A 396 -20.89 5.03 -4.97
CA VAL A 396 -19.52 5.20 -5.47
C VAL A 396 -18.51 5.02 -4.34
N ARG A 397 -17.51 4.17 -4.58
CA ARG A 397 -16.37 3.85 -3.71
C ARG A 397 -15.07 3.95 -4.51
N PHE A 398 -13.97 4.10 -3.77
CA PHE A 398 -12.62 4.12 -4.31
C PHE A 398 -11.78 3.15 -3.50
N ALA A 399 -11.07 2.24 -4.17
CA ALA A 399 -10.18 1.28 -3.53
C ALA A 399 -9.24 0.67 -4.59
N ASP A 400 -8.07 0.19 -4.19
CA ASP A 400 -7.13 -0.48 -5.10
C ASP A 400 -7.52 -1.96 -5.29
N LEU A 401 -8.03 -2.33 -6.48
CA LEU A 401 -8.46 -3.72 -6.73
C LEU A 401 -7.32 -4.60 -7.29
N ASN A 402 -6.19 -4.01 -7.69
CA ASN A 402 -5.10 -4.70 -8.40
C ASN A 402 -3.72 -4.58 -7.73
N ALA A 403 -3.63 -3.94 -6.56
CA ALA A 403 -2.40 -3.68 -5.81
C ALA A 403 -1.37 -2.86 -6.60
N ASP A 404 -1.82 -1.91 -7.44
CA ASP A 404 -0.92 -1.02 -8.18
C ASP A 404 -0.67 0.34 -7.49
N GLY A 405 -1.23 0.52 -6.29
CA GLY A 405 -1.15 1.70 -5.44
C GLY A 405 -2.07 2.83 -5.88
N LYS A 406 -2.89 2.65 -6.92
CA LYS A 406 -3.86 3.65 -7.36
C LYS A 406 -5.27 3.15 -7.07
N ALA A 407 -6.09 4.02 -6.53
CA ALA A 407 -7.49 3.71 -6.33
C ALA A 407 -8.22 3.59 -7.67
N ASP A 408 -8.97 2.49 -7.79
CA ASP A 408 -9.97 2.25 -8.83
C ASP A 408 -11.31 2.83 -8.39
N VAL A 409 -12.19 3.09 -9.35
CA VAL A 409 -13.58 3.50 -9.06
C VAL A 409 -14.46 2.28 -9.03
N ILE A 410 -15.25 2.11 -7.97
CA ILE A 410 -16.27 1.07 -7.87
C ILE A 410 -17.64 1.71 -7.72
N LYS A 411 -18.61 1.21 -8.48
CA LYS A 411 -20.03 1.54 -8.36
C LYS A 411 -20.79 0.33 -7.85
N VAL A 412 -21.42 0.49 -6.69
CA VAL A 412 -22.41 -0.43 -6.13
C VAL A 412 -23.78 -0.02 -6.65
N HIS A 413 -24.41 -0.88 -7.42
CA HIS A 413 -25.75 -0.64 -7.97
C HIS A 413 -26.83 -1.01 -6.94
N GLY A 414 -28.04 -0.47 -7.14
CA GLY A 414 -29.16 -0.71 -6.22
C GLY A 414 -29.65 -2.16 -6.16
N ASP A 415 -29.25 -3.00 -7.11
CA ASP A 415 -29.49 -4.46 -7.13
C ASP A 415 -28.33 -5.27 -6.53
N GLY A 416 -27.32 -4.60 -5.98
CA GLY A 416 -26.14 -5.21 -5.37
C GLY A 416 -25.08 -5.69 -6.35
N THR A 417 -25.26 -5.47 -7.66
CA THR A 417 -24.20 -5.70 -8.65
C THR A 417 -23.13 -4.63 -8.54
N LEU A 418 -21.91 -4.98 -8.99
CA LEU A 418 -20.73 -4.14 -8.88
C LEU A 418 -20.12 -3.90 -10.26
N THR A 419 -19.77 -2.65 -10.56
CA THR A 419 -19.00 -2.26 -11.73
C THR A 419 -17.77 -1.48 -11.30
N ALA A 420 -16.61 -1.77 -11.89
CA ALA A 420 -15.39 -1.01 -11.62
C ALA A 420 -14.74 -0.45 -12.87
N TRP A 421 -14.03 0.66 -12.70
CA TRP A 421 -13.16 1.27 -13.69
C TRP A 421 -11.75 1.27 -13.14
N ARG A 422 -10.86 0.50 -13.78
CA ARG A 422 -9.45 0.49 -13.39
C ARG A 422 -8.81 1.84 -13.71
N ASN A 423 -8.03 2.37 -12.78
CA ASN A 423 -7.31 3.63 -12.94
C ASN A 423 -6.26 3.53 -14.07
N ASN A 424 -6.28 4.48 -14.99
CA ASN A 424 -5.32 4.59 -16.09
C ASN A 424 -4.78 6.01 -16.23
N ASN A 425 -4.35 6.61 -15.12
CA ASN A 425 -4.03 8.04 -15.00
C ASN A 425 -5.29 8.90 -14.80
N ALA A 426 -6.01 8.63 -13.71
CA ALA A 426 -7.26 9.30 -13.33
C ALA A 426 -7.16 10.82 -13.32
N LEU A 427 -6.07 11.40 -12.77
CA LEU A 427 -5.90 12.87 -12.73
C LEU A 427 -5.79 13.52 -14.11
N ALA A 428 -5.49 12.73 -15.16
CA ALA A 428 -5.55 13.16 -16.57
C ALA A 428 -6.87 12.79 -17.26
N GLY A 429 -7.87 12.32 -16.52
CA GLY A 429 -9.19 11.93 -17.03
C GLY A 429 -9.26 10.56 -17.69
N SER A 430 -8.26 9.69 -17.47
CA SER A 430 -8.13 8.42 -18.17
C SER A 430 -8.40 7.22 -17.25
N TRP A 431 -9.33 6.36 -17.69
CA TRP A 431 -9.73 5.12 -17.05
C TRP A 431 -9.80 4.00 -18.09
N PHE A 432 -9.61 2.75 -17.65
CA PHE A 432 -9.97 1.60 -18.48
C PHE A 432 -11.49 1.50 -18.64
N ALA A 433 -11.93 0.72 -19.62
CA ALA A 433 -13.35 0.44 -19.81
C ALA A 433 -13.93 -0.25 -18.56
N PRO A 434 -15.20 0.02 -18.21
CA PRO A 434 -15.81 -0.60 -17.04
C PRO A 434 -15.88 -2.13 -17.18
N SER A 435 -15.63 -2.84 -16.09
CA SER A 435 -15.90 -4.28 -15.97
C SER A 435 -16.93 -4.57 -14.89
N ALA A 436 -17.76 -5.58 -15.11
CA ALA A 436 -18.61 -6.13 -14.07
C ALA A 436 -17.74 -6.98 -13.14
N ILE A 437 -17.78 -6.69 -11.84
CA ILE A 437 -16.93 -7.35 -10.84
C ILE A 437 -17.74 -8.20 -9.87
N GLY A 438 -18.94 -8.65 -10.24
CA GLY A 438 -19.79 -9.52 -9.43
C GLY A 438 -20.86 -8.76 -8.63
N GLY A 439 -21.23 -9.28 -7.45
CA GLY A 439 -22.28 -8.71 -6.62
C GLY A 439 -22.35 -9.29 -5.20
N VAL A 440 -22.98 -8.54 -4.29
CA VAL A 440 -23.03 -8.86 -2.83
C VAL A 440 -24.38 -9.42 -2.36
N GLY A 441 -25.32 -9.62 -3.29
CA GLY A 441 -26.61 -10.26 -3.03
C GLY A 441 -27.55 -9.47 -2.12
N ILE A 442 -27.44 -8.13 -2.11
CA ILE A 442 -28.34 -7.23 -1.36
C ILE A 442 -28.74 -6.02 -2.21
N ASN A 443 -29.91 -5.44 -1.94
CA ASN A 443 -30.42 -4.27 -2.66
C ASN A 443 -30.18 -2.95 -1.91
N GLU A 444 -29.03 -2.81 -1.25
CA GLU A 444 -28.70 -1.67 -0.38
C GLU A 444 -27.21 -1.27 -0.56
N THR A 445 -26.95 -0.08 -1.11
CA THR A 445 -25.60 0.37 -1.50
C THR A 445 -24.76 0.94 -0.36
N ASP A 446 -25.40 1.34 0.73
CA ASP A 446 -24.78 1.92 1.93
C ASP A 446 -24.21 0.86 2.88
N ARG A 447 -24.44 -0.42 2.57
CA ARG A 447 -23.97 -1.58 3.36
C ARG A 447 -22.78 -2.29 2.76
N VAL A 448 -22.20 -1.73 1.70
CA VAL A 448 -21.05 -2.30 0.98
C VAL A 448 -19.89 -1.32 1.05
N GLU A 449 -18.76 -1.81 1.55
CA GLU A 449 -17.49 -1.08 1.57
C GLU A 449 -16.39 -1.95 0.97
N PHE A 450 -15.27 -1.30 0.65
CA PHE A 450 -14.07 -1.94 0.16
C PHE A 450 -12.93 -1.62 1.11
N ALA A 451 -12.17 -2.64 1.50
CA ALA A 451 -11.11 -2.53 2.49
C ALA A 451 -10.07 -3.63 2.30
N GLU A 452 -8.81 -3.36 2.61
CA GLU A 452 -7.78 -4.41 2.63
C GLU A 452 -7.88 -5.22 3.93
N LEU A 453 -8.36 -6.46 3.87
CA LEU A 453 -8.68 -7.24 5.08
C LEU A 453 -7.64 -8.32 5.46
N GLY A 454 -6.81 -8.74 4.50
CA GLY A 454 -5.98 -9.97 4.54
C GLY A 454 -4.52 -9.80 4.91
#